data_AF-A0A2T3QEQ5-F1
#
_entry.id   AF-A0A2T3QEQ5-F1
#
_cell.length_a   1.000
_cell.length_b   1.000
_cell.length_c   1.000
_cell.angle_alpha   90.00
_cell.angle_beta   90.00
_cell.angle_gamma   90.00
#
_symmetry.space_group_name_H-M   'P 1'
#
loop_
_entity.id
_entity.type
_entity.pdbx_description
1 polymer ?
#
loop_
_entity_poly.entity_id
_entity_poly.type
_entity_poly.pdbx_seq_one_letter_code
_entity_poly.pdbx_strand_id
1 'polypeptide(L)'
;MKEFILMLSENYPFLYLCFILVVAVMILSMILTLVFSFILKLLTINKRNDIYKYYVENSPEIYKPWVSIKFGGWLRNIDVPFIYWRFFQFFYKMTKDDVKKWRNVVKKSFGKYYIIYMARLITKKMMLIIVIPMLVGIAIYMVFN
;
A
#
# COMPACT_ATOMS: atom_id res chain seq x y z
N MET A 1 25.80 -8.13 1.56
CA MET A 1 25.03 -7.29 2.51
C MET A 1 25.84 -6.96 3.77
N LYS A 2 26.43 -7.96 4.46
CA LYS A 2 27.33 -7.73 5.61
C LYS A 2 28.51 -6.81 5.26
N GLU A 3 29.20 -7.09 4.16
CA GLU A 3 30.33 -6.27 3.69
C GLU A 3 29.90 -4.84 3.31
N PHE A 4 28.76 -4.69 2.63
CA PHE A 4 28.17 -3.38 2.33
C PHE A 4 27.88 -2.57 3.61
N ILE A 5 27.34 -3.21 4.64
CA ILE A 5 27.04 -2.59 5.93
C ILE A 5 28.33 -2.18 6.66
N LEU A 6 29.35 -3.06 6.68
CA LEU A 6 30.66 -2.76 7.28
C LEU A 6 31.34 -1.59 6.57
N MET A 7 31.38 -1.61 5.23
CA MET A 7 31.92 -0.53 4.42
C MET A 7 31.20 0.80 4.68
N LEU A 8 29.86 0.78 4.80
CA LEU A 8 29.08 1.97 5.14
C LEU A 8 29.37 2.49 6.54
N SER A 9 29.49 1.59 7.52
CA SER A 9 29.76 1.96 8.91
C SER A 9 31.15 2.57 9.07
N GLU A 10 32.15 2.05 8.37
CA GLU A 10 33.55 2.48 8.49
C GLU A 10 33.83 3.77 7.71
N ASN A 11 33.33 3.86 6.47
CA ASN A 11 33.69 4.96 5.57
C ASN A 11 32.65 6.08 5.53
N TYR A 12 31.39 5.80 5.87
CA TYR A 12 30.28 6.76 5.72
C TYR A 12 29.25 6.66 6.87
N PRO A 13 29.64 6.95 8.13
CA PRO A 13 28.81 6.69 9.31
C PRO A 13 27.45 7.41 9.30
N PHE A 14 27.36 8.60 8.69
CA PHE A 14 26.08 9.30 8.50
C PHE A 14 25.12 8.52 7.58
N LEU A 15 25.63 7.98 6.47
CA LEU A 15 24.83 7.16 5.55
C LEU A 15 24.39 5.85 6.22
N TYR A 16 25.23 5.28 7.10
CA TYR A 16 24.88 4.10 7.88
C TYR A 16 23.70 4.37 8.83
N LEU A 17 23.69 5.50 9.53
CA LEU A 17 22.55 5.93 10.35
C LEU A 17 21.27 6.10 9.52
N CYS A 18 21.36 6.75 8.35
CA CYS A 18 20.23 6.88 7.43
C CYS A 18 19.70 5.51 6.99
N PHE A 19 20.60 4.57 6.67
CA PHE A 19 20.24 3.22 6.28
C PHE A 19 19.50 2.48 7.40
N ILE A 20 20.00 2.53 8.64
CA ILE A 20 19.34 1.92 9.80
C ILE A 20 17.93 2.51 9.99
N LEU A 21 17.79 3.84 9.92
CA LEU A 21 16.50 4.50 10.07
C LEU A 21 15.50 4.04 8.99
N VAL A 22 15.95 3.93 7.74
CA VAL A 22 15.12 3.44 6.63
C VAL A 22 14.67 2.00 6.87
N VAL A 23 15.57 1.12 7.28
CA VAL A 23 15.27 -0.29 7.59
C VAL A 23 14.30 -0.38 8.78
N ALA A 24 14.50 0.43 9.83
CA ALA A 24 13.61 0.48 10.99
C ALA A 24 12.18 0.91 10.60
N VAL A 25 12.04 1.97 9.80
CA VAL A 25 10.75 2.44 9.30
C VAL A 25 10.09 1.39 8.41
N MET A 26 10.87 0.67 7.58
CA MET A 26 10.36 -0.43 6.75
C MET A 26 9.77 -1.56 7.60
N ILE A 27 10.51 -2.04 8.61
CA ILE A 27 10.07 -3.10 9.51
C ILE A 27 8.82 -2.67 10.27
N LEU A 28 8.82 -1.46 10.84
CA LEU A 28 7.67 -0.91 11.55
C LEU A 28 6.44 -0.81 10.63
N SER A 29 6.61 -0.32 9.40
CA SER A 29 5.54 -0.21 8.41
C SER A 29 4.97 -1.58 8.03
N MET A 30 5.82 -2.61 7.93
CA MET A 30 5.40 -3.98 7.65
C MET A 30 4.55 -4.52 8.80
N ILE A 31 5.03 -4.41 10.05
CA ILE A 31 4.31 -4.86 11.25
C ILE A 31 2.97 -4.15 11.35
N LEU A 32 2.93 -2.82 11.26
CA LEU A 32 1.69 -2.05 11.34
C LEU A 32 0.70 -2.43 10.23
N THR A 33 1.19 -2.67 9.01
CA THR A 33 0.33 -3.10 7.90
C THR A 33 -0.31 -4.46 8.18
N LEU A 34 0.42 -5.41 8.76
CA LEU A 34 -0.10 -6.72 9.17
C LEU A 34 -1.13 -6.57 10.30
N VAL A 35 -0.79 -5.82 11.35
CA VAL A 35 -1.65 -5.57 12.51
C VAL A 35 -2.95 -4.92 12.08
N PHE A 36 -2.91 -3.80 11.35
CA PHE A 36 -4.13 -3.14 10.89
C PHE A 36 -4.93 -4.00 9.91
N SER A 37 -4.28 -4.81 9.08
CA SER A 37 -4.99 -5.76 8.20
C SER A 37 -5.72 -6.85 8.99
N PHE A 38 -5.11 -7.36 10.06
CA PHE A 38 -5.72 -8.35 10.94
C PHE A 38 -6.90 -7.74 11.71
N ILE A 39 -6.70 -6.59 12.35
CA ILE A 39 -7.77 -5.87 13.06
C ILE A 39 -8.94 -5.57 12.13
N LEU A 40 -8.66 -5.06 10.91
CA LEU A 40 -9.71 -4.74 9.96
C LEU A 40 -10.48 -6.00 9.52
N LYS A 41 -9.80 -7.13 9.29
CA LYS A 41 -10.45 -8.40 8.98
C LYS A 41 -11.37 -8.88 10.11
N LEU A 42 -10.92 -8.79 11.36
CA LEU A 42 -11.72 -9.17 12.53
C LEU A 42 -12.96 -8.28 12.66
N LEU A 43 -12.78 -6.96 12.61
CA LEU A 43 -13.88 -5.99 12.75
C LEU A 43 -14.91 -6.06 11.62
N THR A 44 -14.51 -6.56 10.45
CA THR A 44 -15.37 -6.64 9.26
C THR A 44 -15.78 -8.07 8.89
N ILE A 45 -15.47 -9.08 9.71
CA ILE A 45 -15.65 -10.49 9.35
C ILE A 45 -17.09 -10.80 8.92
N ASN A 46 -18.08 -10.31 9.67
CA ASN A 46 -19.51 -10.55 9.41
C ASN A 46 -20.09 -9.63 8.32
N LYS A 47 -19.39 -8.55 7.95
CA LYS A 47 -19.88 -7.53 7.01
C LYS A 47 -19.05 -7.48 5.72
N ARG A 48 -18.03 -8.32 5.60
CA ARG A 48 -17.06 -8.31 4.50
C ARG A 48 -17.72 -8.34 3.13
N ASN A 49 -18.70 -9.23 2.97
CA ASN A 49 -19.38 -9.41 1.69
C ASN A 49 -20.19 -8.17 1.33
N ASP A 50 -20.90 -7.58 2.29
CA ASP A 50 -21.69 -6.37 2.09
C ASP A 50 -20.80 -5.16 1.77
N ILE A 51 -19.70 -5.01 2.51
CA ILE A 51 -18.70 -3.95 2.28
C ILE A 51 -18.14 -4.05 0.87
N TYR A 52 -17.75 -5.26 0.46
CA TYR A 52 -17.19 -5.49 -0.86
C TYR A 52 -18.22 -5.31 -1.97
N LYS A 53 -19.45 -5.82 -1.78
CA LYS A 53 -20.55 -5.66 -2.73
C LYS A 53 -20.89 -4.18 -2.94
N TYR A 54 -21.08 -3.44 -1.85
CA TYR A 54 -21.33 -1.99 -1.90
C TYR A 54 -20.19 -1.26 -2.62
N TYR A 55 -18.95 -1.62 -2.32
CA TYR A 55 -17.78 -1.05 -2.97
C TYR A 55 -17.78 -1.28 -4.49
N VAL A 56 -18.03 -2.50 -4.95
CA VAL A 56 -18.05 -2.82 -6.40
C VAL A 56 -19.22 -2.14 -7.11
N GLU A 57 -20.41 -2.18 -6.53
CA GLU A 57 -21.64 -1.61 -7.13
C GLU A 57 -21.55 -0.10 -7.32
N ASN A 58 -20.98 0.60 -6.32
CA ASN A 58 -20.87 2.06 -6.30
C ASN A 58 -19.54 2.58 -6.89
N SER A 59 -18.64 1.69 -7.32
CA SER A 59 -17.42 2.10 -8.01
C SER A 59 -17.74 2.61 -9.43
N PRO A 60 -16.98 3.58 -9.97
CA PRO A 60 -17.20 4.05 -11.34
C PRO A 60 -17.08 2.91 -12.36
N GLU A 61 -17.93 2.92 -13.39
CA GLU A 61 -18.12 1.78 -14.30
C GLU A 61 -16.83 1.33 -14.99
N ILE A 62 -16.01 2.29 -15.42
CA ILE A 62 -14.73 2.06 -16.11
C ILE A 62 -13.80 1.17 -15.26
N TYR A 63 -13.95 1.19 -13.94
CA TYR A 63 -13.09 0.45 -13.00
C TYR A 63 -13.73 -0.83 -12.45
N LYS A 64 -15.04 -1.05 -12.64
CA LYS A 64 -15.77 -2.24 -12.17
C LYS A 64 -15.08 -3.57 -12.55
N PRO A 65 -14.54 -3.74 -13.79
CA PRO A 65 -13.82 -4.96 -14.15
C PRO A 65 -12.60 -5.22 -13.27
N TRP A 66 -11.82 -4.19 -12.95
CA TRP A 66 -10.60 -4.32 -12.15
C TRP A 66 -10.87 -4.61 -10.68
N VAL A 67 -11.93 -4.02 -10.15
CA VAL A 67 -12.19 -4.00 -8.71
C VAL A 67 -13.05 -5.17 -8.26
N SER A 68 -13.74 -5.81 -9.21
CA SER A 68 -14.56 -7.01 -9.01
C SER A 68 -13.72 -8.30 -8.95
N ILE A 69 -12.53 -8.34 -9.57
CA ILE A 69 -11.62 -9.50 -9.57
C ILE A 69 -11.08 -9.76 -8.17
N LYS A 70 -11.45 -10.88 -7.53
CA LYS A 70 -10.98 -11.27 -6.18
C LYS A 70 -9.53 -11.79 -6.18
N PHE A 71 -8.53 -10.94 -6.47
CA PHE A 71 -7.12 -11.37 -6.46
C PHE A 71 -6.48 -11.15 -5.08
N GLY A 72 -6.10 -12.24 -4.40
CA GLY A 72 -5.34 -12.17 -3.14
C GLY A 72 -6.06 -11.52 -1.94
N GLY A 73 -7.39 -11.34 -2.02
CA GLY A 73 -8.26 -10.89 -0.93
C GLY A 73 -8.98 -9.56 -1.21
N TRP A 74 -10.22 -9.44 -0.74
CA TRP A 74 -11.11 -8.29 -0.99
C TRP A 74 -10.50 -6.93 -0.57
N LEU A 75 -9.72 -6.89 0.52
CA LEU A 75 -9.01 -5.68 0.96
C LEU A 75 -7.96 -5.22 -0.06
N ARG A 76 -7.29 -6.14 -0.76
CA ARG A 76 -6.27 -5.81 -1.75
C ARG A 76 -6.92 -5.11 -2.95
N ASN A 77 -8.09 -5.56 -3.39
CA ASN A 77 -8.86 -4.95 -4.47
C ASN A 77 -9.30 -3.54 -4.16
N ILE A 78 -9.65 -3.28 -2.89
CA ILE A 78 -10.03 -1.95 -2.45
C ILE A 78 -8.82 -1.00 -2.43
N ASP A 79 -7.61 -1.52 -2.21
CA ASP A 79 -6.39 -0.71 -2.23
C ASP A 79 -5.87 -0.39 -3.65
N VAL A 80 -6.11 -1.26 -4.63
CA VAL A 80 -5.59 -1.17 -6.01
C VAL A 80 -5.64 0.27 -6.57
N PRO A 81 -6.76 0.98 -6.49
CA PRO A 81 -6.88 2.32 -7.08
C PRO A 81 -6.06 3.36 -6.33
N PHE A 82 -5.88 3.20 -5.03
CA PHE A 82 -5.12 4.15 -4.21
C PHE A 82 -3.62 3.93 -4.31
N ILE A 83 -3.20 2.69 -4.53
CA ILE A 83 -1.80 2.32 -4.74
C ILE A 83 -1.39 2.68 -6.17
N TYR A 84 -2.21 2.33 -7.16
CA TYR A 84 -1.90 2.45 -8.59
C TYR A 84 -2.63 3.61 -9.26
N TRP A 85 -3.02 4.66 -8.53
CA TRP A 85 -3.80 5.77 -9.09
C TRP A 85 -3.14 6.41 -10.32
N ARG A 86 -1.80 6.49 -10.35
CA ARG A 86 -1.05 6.97 -11.53
C ARG A 86 -1.20 6.05 -12.74
N PHE A 87 -1.18 4.74 -12.54
CA PHE A 87 -1.46 3.78 -13.61
C PHE A 87 -2.86 4.01 -14.17
N PHE A 88 -3.86 4.17 -13.31
CA PHE A 88 -5.22 4.49 -13.75
C PHE A 88 -5.31 5.86 -14.46
N GLN A 89 -4.53 6.84 -14.02
CA GLN A 89 -4.44 8.13 -14.70
C GLN A 89 -3.89 7.98 -16.13
N PHE A 90 -2.80 7.22 -16.31
CA PHE A 90 -2.17 7.04 -17.62
C PHE A 90 -3.04 6.23 -18.59
N PHE A 91 -3.60 5.10 -18.15
CA PHE A 91 -4.30 4.17 -19.03
C PHE A 91 -5.81 4.43 -19.16
N TYR A 92 -6.43 5.07 -18.15
CA TYR A 92 -7.88 5.26 -18.08
C TYR A 92 -8.30 6.73 -17.94
N LYS A 93 -7.35 7.66 -18.08
CA LYS A 93 -7.59 9.12 -17.93
C LYS A 93 -8.30 9.48 -16.63
N MET A 94 -8.00 8.75 -15.55
CA MET A 94 -8.61 8.97 -14.24
C MET A 94 -8.40 10.40 -13.75
N THR A 95 -9.50 11.08 -13.41
CA THR A 95 -9.46 12.46 -12.91
C THR A 95 -9.32 12.51 -11.38
N LYS A 96 -8.97 13.68 -10.83
CA LYS A 96 -8.98 13.89 -9.37
C LYS A 96 -10.38 13.69 -8.77
N ASP A 97 -11.43 14.02 -9.51
CA ASP A 97 -12.82 13.84 -9.07
C ASP A 97 -13.21 12.37 -8.98
N ASP A 98 -12.71 11.53 -9.89
CA ASP A 98 -12.90 10.08 -9.80
C ASP A 98 -12.25 9.49 -8.55
N VAL A 99 -11.04 9.95 -8.22
CA VAL A 99 -10.35 9.56 -6.97
C VAL A 99 -11.17 9.99 -5.74
N LYS A 100 -11.76 11.19 -5.78
CA LYS A 100 -12.60 11.72 -4.69
C LYS A 100 -13.89 10.92 -4.54
N LYS A 101 -14.60 10.62 -5.64
CA LYS A 101 -15.78 9.75 -5.66
C LYS A 101 -15.43 8.39 -5.07
N TRP A 102 -14.31 7.81 -5.49
CA TRP A 102 -13.86 6.53 -4.97
C TRP A 102 -13.58 6.55 -3.48
N ARG A 103 -12.84 7.56 -3.00
CA ARG A 103 -12.57 7.74 -1.58
C ARG A 103 -13.87 7.80 -0.78
N ASN A 104 -14.90 8.47 -1.31
CA ASN A 104 -16.21 8.54 -0.67
C ASN A 104 -16.92 7.19 -0.64
N VAL A 105 -16.86 6.41 -1.73
CA VAL A 105 -17.39 5.04 -1.78
C VAL A 105 -16.75 4.19 -0.69
N VAL A 106 -15.42 4.18 -0.61
CA VAL A 106 -14.68 3.39 0.40
C VAL A 106 -14.99 3.86 1.82
N LYS A 107 -15.07 5.18 2.04
CA LYS A 107 -15.46 5.74 3.34
C LYS A 107 -16.85 5.26 3.76
N LYS A 108 -17.81 5.25 2.83
CA LYS A 108 -19.16 4.73 3.09
C LYS A 108 -19.16 3.21 3.30
N SER A 109 -18.42 2.45 2.50
CA SER A 109 -18.29 0.99 2.65
C SER A 109 -17.80 0.60 4.04
N PHE A 110 -16.73 1.24 4.54
CA PHE A 110 -16.15 0.89 5.84
C PHE A 110 -16.82 1.56 7.04
N GLY A 111 -17.57 2.65 6.84
CA GLY A 111 -18.19 3.41 7.92
C GLY A 111 -17.18 3.81 9.00
N LYS A 112 -17.45 3.47 10.26
CA LYS A 112 -16.56 3.77 11.39
C LYS A 112 -15.17 3.14 11.29
N TYR A 113 -15.02 2.04 10.54
CA TYR A 113 -13.75 1.34 10.37
C TYR A 113 -12.84 1.99 9.31
N TYR A 114 -13.32 3.03 8.64
CA TYR A 114 -12.56 3.73 7.60
C TYR A 114 -11.23 4.31 8.12
N ILE A 115 -11.18 4.73 9.39
CA ILE A 115 -9.95 5.25 10.01
C ILE A 115 -8.86 4.16 10.04
N ILE A 116 -9.23 2.94 10.44
CA ILE A 116 -8.31 1.79 10.49
C ILE A 116 -7.87 1.41 9.08
N TYR A 117 -8.80 1.40 8.12
CA TYR A 117 -8.48 1.21 6.71
C TYR A 117 -7.48 2.25 6.18
N MET A 118 -7.67 3.52 6.53
CA MET A 118 -6.78 4.61 6.11
C MET A 118 -5.39 4.48 6.74
N ALA A 119 -5.29 4.18 8.04
CA ALA A 119 -4.02 3.93 8.71
C ALA A 119 -3.24 2.80 8.01
N ARG A 120 -3.92 1.68 7.75
CA ARG A 120 -3.38 0.55 6.98
C ARG A 120 -2.90 0.94 5.59
N LEU A 121 -3.67 1.76 4.87
CA LEU A 121 -3.32 2.20 3.52
C LEU A 121 -2.06 3.07 3.53
N ILE A 122 -1.92 3.94 4.54
CA ILE A 122 -0.73 4.79 4.72
C ILE A 122 0.50 3.94 5.00
N THR A 123 0.43 3.01 5.95
CA THR A 123 1.58 2.15 6.29
C THR A 123 2.01 1.29 5.10
N LYS A 124 1.05 0.79 4.32
CA LYS A 124 1.32 0.05 3.09
C LYS A 124 1.98 0.91 2.02
N LYS A 125 1.58 2.18 1.89
CA LYS A 125 2.22 3.13 0.97
C LYS A 125 3.65 3.47 1.40
N MET A 126 3.89 3.69 2.69
CA MET A 126 5.25 3.91 3.21
C MET A 126 6.16 2.72 2.89
N MET A 127 5.67 1.50 3.12
CA MET A 127 6.38 0.28 2.77
C MET A 127 6.72 0.23 1.27
N LEU A 128 5.77 0.51 0.37
CA LEU A 128 6.03 0.50 -1.07
C LEU A 128 7.05 1.57 -1.51
N ILE A 129 6.95 2.79 -0.95
CA ILE A 129 7.86 3.90 -1.24
C ILE A 129 9.28 3.59 -0.79
N ILE A 130 9.46 2.84 0.30
CA ILE A 130 10.79 2.49 0.83
C ILE A 130 11.36 1.25 0.13
N VAL A 131 10.55 0.21 -0.04
CA VAL A 131 11.00 -1.08 -0.58
C VAL A 131 11.37 -1.00 -2.05
N ILE A 132 10.63 -0.26 -2.88
CA ILE A 132 10.91 -0.19 -4.33
C ILE A 132 12.29 0.43 -4.61
N PRO A 133 12.65 1.62 -4.07
CA PRO A 133 13.98 2.17 -4.24
C PRO A 133 15.07 1.28 -3.67
N MET A 134 14.82 0.61 -2.53
CA MET A 134 15.79 -0.31 -1.94
C MET A 134 16.07 -1.51 -2.84
N LEU A 135 15.03 -2.13 -3.41
CA LEU A 135 15.19 -3.23 -4.37
C LEU A 135 15.91 -2.79 -5.64
N VAL A 136 15.62 -1.59 -6.15
CA VAL A 136 16.33 -1.01 -7.30
C VAL A 136 17.81 -0.78 -6.97
N GLY A 137 18.12 -0.22 -5.79
CA GLY A 137 19.50 -0.01 -5.34
C GLY A 137 20.27 -1.33 -5.19
N ILE A 138 19.64 -2.37 -4.64
CA ILE A 138 20.23 -3.71 -4.53
C ILE A 138 20.47 -4.32 -5.93
N ALA A 139 19.50 -4.22 -6.84
CA ALA A 139 19.64 -4.74 -8.19
C ALA A 139 20.76 -4.04 -8.97
N ILE A 140 20.88 -2.71 -8.85
CA ILE A 140 21.98 -1.95 -9.44
C ILE A 140 23.31 -2.42 -8.85
N TYR A 141 23.43 -2.51 -7.52
CA TYR A 141 24.65 -2.99 -6.87
C TYR A 141 25.07 -4.38 -7.37
N MET A 142 24.14 -5.33 -7.50
CA MET A 142 24.42 -6.70 -7.98
C MET A 142 24.79 -6.79 -9.46
N VAL A 143 24.46 -5.77 -10.27
CA VAL A 143 24.78 -5.75 -11.71
C VAL A 143 26.13 -5.08 -11.96
N PHE A 144 26.53 -4.13 -11.12
CA PHE A 144 27.74 -3.33 -11.30
C PHE A 144 28.90 -3.69 -10.35
N ASN A 145 28.71 -4.65 -9.43
CA ASN A 145 29.74 -5.32 -8.63
C ASN A 145 29.53 -6.84 -8.70
#